data_AF-A0A1J5DJ18-F1
#
_entry.id   AF-A0A1J5DJ18-F1
#
_cell.length_a   1.000
_cell.length_b   1.000
_cell.length_c   1.000
_cell.angle_alpha   90.00
_cell.angle_beta   90.00
_cell.angle_gamma   90.00
#
_symmetry.space_group_name_H-M   'P 1'
#
loop_
_entity.id
_entity.type
_entity.pdbx_description
1 polymer ?
#
loop_
_entity_poly.entity_id
_entity_poly.type
_entity_poly.pdbx_seq_one_letter_code
_entity_poly.pdbx_strand_id
1 'polypeptide(L)' 'MIVDCGACSAQNFVSKERLAVREIPPRCWECGHALRIRAGGAETGRETARIDPESNGGTVGKKPDGGEQHG' A
#
# COMPACT_ATOMS: atom_id res chain seq x y z
N MET A 1 -14.38 10.64 -1.52
CA MET A 1 -13.00 10.54 -1.04
C MET A 1 -12.55 9.09 -1.17
N ILE A 2 -11.27 8.87 -1.40
CA ILE A 2 -10.70 7.52 -1.46
C ILE A 2 -10.22 7.14 -0.06
N VAL A 3 -10.53 5.90 0.33
CA VAL A 3 -10.13 5.29 1.60
C VAL A 3 -9.57 3.91 1.33
N ASP A 4 -8.35 3.67 1.80
CA ASP A 4 -7.70 2.37 1.72
C ASP A 4 -8.27 1.44 2.80
N CYS A 5 -8.58 0.21 2.41
CA CYS A 5 -8.98 -0.80 3.37
C CYS A 5 -7.77 -1.27 4.18
N GLY A 6 -7.79 -1.08 5.51
CA GLY A 6 -6.72 -1.57 6.38
C GLY A 6 -6.60 -3.10 6.46
N ALA A 7 -7.53 -3.87 5.87
CA ALA A 7 -7.49 -5.33 5.87
C ALA A 7 -6.96 -5.93 4.56
N CYS A 8 -7.32 -5.39 3.40
CA CYS A 8 -6.92 -5.92 2.08
C CYS A 8 -6.24 -4.91 1.16
N SER A 9 -6.02 -3.68 1.63
CA SER A 9 -5.40 -2.57 0.87
C SER A 9 -6.16 -2.14 -0.39
N ALA A 10 -7.39 -2.62 -0.61
CA ALA A 10 -8.24 -2.15 -1.70
C ALA A 10 -8.64 -0.68 -1.50
N GLN A 11 -8.65 0.09 -2.58
CA GLN A 11 -9.13 1.47 -2.58
C GLN A 11 -10.66 1.49 -2.68
N ASN A 12 -11.29 2.23 -1.77
CA ASN A 12 -12.74 2.35 -1.69
C ASN A 12 -13.15 3.81 -1.88
N PHE A 13 -14.06 4.05 -2.82
CA PHE A 13 -14.63 5.38 -2.99
C PHE A 13 -15.83 5.57 -2.05
N VAL A 14 -15.75 6.58 -1.19
CA VAL A 14 -16.84 6.94 -0.28
C VAL A 14 -17.24 8.39 -0.50
N SER A 15 -18.51 8.62 -0.88
CA SER A 15 -19.05 9.97 -1.10
C SER A 15 -19.06 10.79 0.19
N LYS A 16 -18.83 12.10 0.07
CA LYS A 16 -18.85 13.01 1.23
C LYS A 16 -20.22 13.05 1.91
N GLU A 17 -21.31 12.96 1.13
CA GLU A 17 -22.67 12.90 1.66
C GLU A 17 -22.86 11.68 2.57
N ARG A 18 -22.39 10.50 2.13
CA ARG A 18 -22.44 9.26 2.92
C ARG A 18 -21.65 9.36 4.22
N LEU A 19 -20.61 10.18 4.24
CA LEU A 19 -19.81 10.45 5.44
C LEU A 19 -20.45 11.45 6.39
N ALA A 20 -21.28 12.36 5.88
CA ALA A 20 -21.99 13.35 6.68
C ALA A 20 -23.10 12.70 7.53
N VAL A 21 -23.74 11.64 7.02
CA VAL A 21 -24.86 10.95 7.68
C VAL A 21 -24.46 9.60 8.29
N ARG A 22 -23.17 9.38 8.57
CA ARG A 22 -22.67 8.05 8.94
C ARG A 22 -23.15 7.63 10.34
N GLU A 23 -24.19 6.82 10.41
CA GLU A 23 -24.50 6.03 11.61
C GLU A 23 -23.80 4.66 11.54
N ILE A 24 -23.59 4.15 10.32
CA ILE A 24 -22.94 2.86 10.05
C ILE A 24 -21.69 3.07 9.18
N PRO A 25 -20.52 2.52 9.57
CA PRO A 25 -19.31 2.64 8.78
C PRO A 25 -19.46 1.96 7.40
N PRO A 26 -18.96 2.57 6.31
CA PRO A 26 -18.91 1.91 5.00
C PRO A 26 -18.09 0.63 5.08
N ARG A 27 -18.46 -0.37 4.27
CA ARG A 27 -17.74 -1.63 4.15
C ARG A 27 -16.88 -1.61 2.90
N CYS A 28 -15.76 -2.33 2.95
CA CYS A 28 -14.92 -2.53 1.80
C CYS A 28 -15.68 -3.32 0.73
N TRP A 29 -15.62 -2.87 -0.53
CA TRP A 29 -16.26 -3.57 -1.64
C TRP A 29 -15.60 -4.92 -1.94
N GLU A 30 -14.30 -5.06 -1.65
CA GLU A 30 -13.51 -6.27 -1.91
C GLU A 30 -13.67 -7.31 -0.78
N CYS A 31 -13.45 -6.91 0.48
CA CYS A 31 -13.37 -7.86 1.61
C CYS A 31 -14.52 -7.74 2.64
N GLY A 32 -15.42 -6.76 2.49
CA GLY A 32 -16.55 -6.54 3.41
C GLY A 32 -16.18 -5.96 4.79
N HIS A 33 -14.89 -5.74 5.07
CA HIS A 33 -14.43 -5.19 6.34
C HIS A 33 -14.88 -3.73 6.53
N ALA A 34 -15.17 -3.33 7.76
CA ALA A 34 -15.59 -1.96 8.05
C ALA A 34 -14.43 -0.98 7.85
N LEU A 35 -14.64 0.04 7.03
CA LEU A 35 -13.66 1.08 6.77
C LEU A 35 -13.65 2.08 7.93
N ARG A 36 -12.49 2.26 8.54
CA ARG A 36 -12.28 3.23 9.62
C ARG A 36 -12.01 4.61 9.03
N ILE A 37 -13.05 5.41 8.92
CA ILE A 37 -12.95 6.78 8.41
C ILE A 37 -13.12 7.72 9.60
N ARG A 38 -12.10 8.49 9.98
CA ARG A 38 -12.24 9.50 11.04
C ARG A 38 -13.00 10.73 10.51
N ALA A 39 -14.03 11.16 11.23
CA ALA A 39 -14.79 12.38 10.94
C ALA A 39 -14.13 13.53 11.71
N GLY A 40 -13.18 14.22 11.08
CA GLY A 40 -12.39 15.26 11.74
C GLY A 40 -10.93 15.11 11.35
N GLY A 41 -10.39 16.15 10.72
CA GLY A 41 -9.11 16.14 10.03
C GLY A 41 -7.96 15.52 10.81
N ALA A 42 -7.35 14.52 10.19
CA ALA A 42 -5.91 14.36 10.10
C ALA A 42 -5.74 13.18 9.16
N GLU A 43 -5.06 13.42 8.05
CA GLU A 43 -4.28 12.42 7.33
C GLU A 43 -3.71 11.36 8.30
N THR A 44 -4.39 10.24 8.47
CA THR A 44 -3.73 9.06 9.01
C THR A 44 -2.79 8.63 7.92
N GLY A 45 -1.52 8.93 8.15
CA GLY A 45 -0.46 8.90 7.19
C GLY A 45 -0.50 7.68 6.29
N ARG A 46 -0.07 7.91 5.06
CA ARG A 46 0.78 6.94 4.38
C ARG A 46 1.86 6.49 5.37
N GLU A 47 1.61 5.40 6.07
CA GLU A 47 2.65 4.40 6.18
C GLU A 47 2.34 3.37 5.11
N THR A 48 2.54 3.80 3.87
CA THR A 48 3.08 2.87 2.88
C THR A 48 4.38 2.39 3.48
N ALA A 49 4.34 1.29 4.23
CA ALA A 49 5.46 0.39 4.34
C ALA A 49 5.76 -0.08 2.90
N ARG A 50 6.40 0.79 2.12
CA ARG A 50 7.31 0.35 1.09
C ARG A 50 8.43 -0.27 1.90
N ILE A 51 8.27 -1.57 2.17
CA ILE A 51 9.43 -2.40 2.40
C ILE A 51 10.11 -2.34 1.04
N ASP A 52 11.11 -1.47 0.93
CA ASP A 52 12.00 -1.36 -0.22
C ASP A 52 12.64 -2.74 -0.37
N PRO A 53 12.33 -3.54 -1.41
CA PRO A 53 13.11 -4.73 -1.66
C PRO A 53 14.46 -4.25 -2.22
N GLU A 54 15.45 -4.19 -1.34
CA GLU A 54 16.86 -4.02 -1.69
C GLU A 54 17.20 -2.82 -2.58
N SER A 55 17.38 -1.65 -1.96
CA SER A 55 18.40 -0.71 -2.44
C SER A 55 19.78 -1.20 -2.02
N ASN A 56 20.30 -2.24 -2.68
CA ASN A 56 21.75 -2.47 -2.74
C ASN A 56 22.27 -1.75 -4.00
N GLY A 57 22.48 -0.45 -3.86
CA GLY A 57 23.19 0.35 -4.85
C GLY A 57 24.65 -0.10 -4.93
N GLY A 58 25.03 -0.71 -6.06
CA GLY A 58 26.40 -1.13 -6.27
C GLY A 58 26.66 -1.77 -7.62
N THR A 59 26.40 -1.06 -8.71
CA THR A 59 26.97 -1.44 -10.02
C THR A 59 28.49 -1.29 -9.98
N VAL A 60 29.23 -2.39 -10.12
CA VAL A 60 30.51 -2.34 -10.82
C VAL A 60 30.56 -3.49 -11.82
N GLY A 61 30.36 -3.14 -13.09
CA GLY A 61 30.69 -4.02 -14.19
C GLY A 61 32.18 -4.32 -14.17
N LYS A 62 32.51 -5.62 -14.17
CA LYS A 62 33.79 -6.12 -14.67
C LYS A 62 33.59 -7.57 -15.15
N LYS A 63 33.29 -7.73 -16.44
CA LYS A 63 33.80 -8.85 -17.25
C LYS A 63 34.93 -8.24 -18.10
N PRO A 64 36.00 -8.96 -18.51
CA PRO A 64 36.17 -10.41 -18.74
C PRO A 64 37.32 -10.98 -17.85
N ASP A 65 37.64 -12.27 -17.80
CA ASP A 65 38.34 -13.07 -18.82
C ASP A 65 38.71 -14.45 -18.22
N GLY A 66 38.63 -15.52 -19.02
CA GLY A 66 39.54 -16.69 -18.95
C GLY A 66 39.33 -17.80 -17.90
N GLY A 67 39.18 -19.05 -18.38
CA GLY A 67 39.83 -20.24 -17.78
C GLY A 67 38.94 -21.40 -17.28
N GLU A 68 38.82 -22.48 -18.08
CA GLU A 68 39.28 -23.87 -17.81
C GLU A 68 39.07 -24.40 -16.34
N GLN A 69 38.42 -25.54 -15.99
CA GLN A 69 38.67 -26.96 -16.33
C GLN A 69 37.62 -27.92 -15.74
N HIS A 70 37.54 -29.09 -16.39
CA HIS A 70 37.11 -30.42 -15.94
C HIS A 70 36.85 -30.69 -14.44
N GLY A 71 35.82 -31.53 -14.23
CA GLY A 71 35.70 -32.50 -13.14
C GLY A 71 34.74 -33.61 -13.54
#